data_AF-A0A4D7DF88-F1
#
_entry.id   AF-A0A4D7DF88-F1
#
_cell.length_a   1.000
_cell.length_b   1.000
_cell.length_c   1.000
_cell.angle_alpha   90.00
_cell.angle_beta   90.00
_cell.angle_gamma   90.00
#
_symmetry.space_group_name_H-M   'P 1'
#
loop_
_entity.id
_entity.type
_entity.pdbx_description
1 polymer ?
#
loop_
_entity_poly.entity_id
_entity_poly.type
_entity_poly.pdbx_seq_one_letter_code
_entity_poly.pdbx_strand_id
1 'polypeptide(L)'
;MNGGTPDEDVFPGAKLSDPAMVRAMGGALAVLAGMLEGKGVASVEEISNVLGIYSVITGETAPDEGLILACWAGILRDAAQKKAEKDREPE
;
A
#
# COMPACT_ATOMS: atom_id res chain seq x y z
N MET A 1 14.04 25.15 -35.23
CA MET A 1 12.93 24.53 -34.48
C MET A 1 13.48 23.28 -33.82
N ASN A 2 13.91 23.37 -32.56
CA ASN A 2 14.34 22.21 -31.77
C ASN A 2 13.18 21.81 -30.87
N GLY A 3 12.37 20.85 -31.32
CA GLY A 3 11.39 20.17 -30.48
C GLY A 3 12.06 18.95 -29.86
N GLY A 4 12.81 19.14 -28.78
CA GLY A 4 13.20 18.04 -27.90
C GLY A 4 11.98 17.65 -27.08
N THR A 5 11.33 16.55 -27.45
CA THR A 5 10.36 15.88 -26.57
C THR A 5 11.05 15.56 -25.25
N PRO A 6 10.51 15.97 -24.10
CA PRO A 6 11.09 15.57 -22.82
C PRO A 6 10.90 14.07 -22.69
N ASP A 7 12.02 13.34 -22.72
CA ASP A 7 12.28 12.08 -22.00
C ASP A 7 11.00 11.36 -21.52
N GLU A 8 10.30 10.68 -22.44
CA GLU A 8 9.21 9.76 -22.09
C GLU A 8 9.76 8.41 -21.57
N ASP A 9 11.08 8.34 -21.34
CA ASP A 9 11.83 7.16 -20.88
C ASP A 9 12.13 7.17 -19.38
N VAL A 10 11.49 8.03 -18.57
CA VAL A 10 11.75 8.03 -17.12
C VAL A 10 11.21 6.76 -16.43
N PHE A 11 10.23 6.03 -17.01
CA PHE A 11 9.85 4.69 -16.53
C PHE A 11 9.29 3.81 -17.68
N PRO A 12 10.15 3.10 -18.43
CA PRO A 12 9.69 2.20 -19.48
C PRO A 12 9.00 0.98 -18.84
N GLY A 13 7.67 0.94 -18.92
CA GLY A 13 6.92 -0.30 -18.78
C GLY A 13 6.81 -0.88 -17.36
N ALA A 14 6.72 -0.06 -16.32
CA ALA A 14 6.03 -0.52 -15.13
C ALA A 14 4.58 -0.78 -15.52
N LYS A 15 4.25 -2.02 -15.91
CA LYS A 15 2.89 -2.54 -15.82
C LYS A 15 2.42 -2.13 -14.43
N LEU A 16 1.52 -1.15 -14.34
CA LEU A 16 1.05 -0.58 -13.08
C LEU A 16 0.50 -1.66 -12.13
N SER A 17 0.24 -2.86 -12.65
CA SER A 17 -0.27 -4.03 -11.93
C SER A 17 0.71 -5.23 -11.83
N ASP A 18 2.04 -5.05 -11.92
CA ASP A 18 2.94 -6.18 -11.63
C ASP A 18 2.69 -6.69 -10.20
N PRO A 19 2.26 -7.96 -10.02
CA PRO A 19 1.80 -8.44 -8.72
C PRO A 19 2.95 -8.52 -7.71
N ALA A 20 4.20 -8.65 -8.15
CA ALA A 20 5.35 -8.62 -7.25
C ALA A 20 5.62 -7.18 -6.77
N MET A 21 5.51 -6.19 -7.65
CA MET A 21 5.61 -4.77 -7.28
C MET A 21 4.52 -4.36 -6.29
N VAL A 22 3.25 -4.69 -6.58
CA VAL A 22 2.12 -4.41 -5.67
C VAL A 22 2.36 -5.03 -4.30
N ARG A 23 2.80 -6.30 -4.26
CA ARG A 23 3.09 -6.98 -2.99
C ARG A 23 4.28 -6.37 -2.24
N ALA A 24 5.35 -5.99 -2.94
CA ALA A 24 6.54 -5.39 -2.34
C ALA A 24 6.22 -4.00 -1.75
N MET A 25 5.48 -3.17 -2.48
CA MET A 25 5.06 -1.85 -2.00
C MET A 25 4.10 -1.96 -0.81
N GLY A 26 3.11 -2.86 -0.87
CA GLY A 26 2.21 -3.12 0.25
C GLY A 26 2.95 -3.64 1.49
N GLY A 27 3.94 -4.51 1.30
CA GLY A 27 4.81 -5.01 2.37
C GLY A 27 5.66 -3.92 3.01
N ALA A 28 6.26 -3.04 2.20
CA ALA A 28 7.00 -1.87 2.71
C ALA A 28 6.08 -0.92 3.50
N LEU A 29 4.85 -0.71 3.03
CA LEU A 29 3.85 0.09 3.75
C LEU A 29 3.49 -0.53 5.11
N ALA A 30 3.36 -1.86 5.17
CA ALA A 30 3.11 -2.58 6.42
C ALA A 30 4.26 -2.43 7.43
N VAL A 31 5.51 -2.41 6.97
CA VAL A 31 6.69 -2.13 7.82
C VAL A 31 6.61 -0.70 8.36
N LEU A 32 6.34 0.29 7.50
CA LEU A 32 6.20 1.69 7.93
C LEU A 32 5.05 1.86 8.92
N ALA A 33 3.89 1.27 8.64
CA ALA A 33 2.73 1.28 9.52
C ALA A 33 3.06 0.68 10.89
N GLY A 34 3.78 -0.45 10.91
CA GLY A 34 4.25 -1.05 12.16
C GLY A 34 5.24 -0.16 12.94
N MET A 35 6.08 0.61 12.25
CA MET A 35 6.96 1.60 12.90
C MET A 35 6.19 2.80 13.45
N LEU A 36 5.14 3.25 12.76
CA LEU A 36 4.24 4.33 13.20
C LEU A 36 3.43 3.90 14.44
N GLU A 37 2.93 2.68 14.43
CA GLU A 37 2.21 2.07 15.56
C GLU A 37 3.13 1.92 16.78
N GLY A 38 4.36 1.43 16.58
CA GLY A 38 5.35 1.33 17.65
C GLY A 38 5.76 2.68 18.26
N LYS A 39 5.52 3.79 17.55
CA LYS A 39 5.71 5.17 18.04
C LYS A 39 4.43 5.79 18.62
N GLY A 40 3.31 5.09 18.59
CA GLY A 40 2.01 5.58 19.07
C GLY A 40 1.38 6.67 18.20
N VAL A 41 1.78 6.77 16.92
CA VAL A 41 1.28 7.82 16.00
C VAL A 41 -0.06 7.44 15.39
N ALA A 42 -0.17 6.20 14.91
CA ALA A 42 -1.38 5.63 14.31
C ALA A 42 -1.27 4.11 14.30
N SER A 43 -2.38 3.41 14.52
CA SER A 43 -2.41 1.94 14.46
C SER A 43 -2.36 1.45 13.02
N VAL A 44 -1.78 0.28 12.79
CA VAL A 44 -1.77 -0.37 11.46
C VAL A 44 -3.20 -0.58 10.95
N GLU A 45 -4.14 -0.83 11.86
CA GLU A 45 -5.56 -0.96 11.54
C GLU A 45 -6.19 0.36 11.08
N GLU A 46 -5.86 1.49 11.70
CA GLU A 46 -6.32 2.82 11.27
C GLU A 46 -5.77 3.16 9.88
N ILE A 47 -4.48 2.88 9.65
CA ILE A 47 -3.83 3.10 8.35
C ILE A 47 -4.49 2.22 7.27
N SER A 48 -4.77 0.95 7.57
CA SER A 48 -5.50 0.04 6.68
C SER A 48 -6.90 0.57 6.34
N ASN A 49 -7.64 1.05 7.35
CA ASN A 49 -9.01 1.53 7.16
C ASN A 49 -9.06 2.78 6.27
N VAL A 50 -8.18 3.76 6.52
CA VAL A 50 -8.07 4.98 5.69
C VAL A 50 -7.66 4.61 4.27
N LEU A 51 -6.70 3.70 4.10
CA LEU A 51 -6.27 3.25 2.78
C LEU A 51 -7.39 2.51 2.03
N GLY A 52 -8.21 1.74 2.75
CA GLY A 52 -9.41 1.09 2.21
C GLY A 52 -10.44 2.10 1.70
N ILE A 53 -10.73 3.15 2.45
CA ILE A 53 -11.64 4.22 2.01
C ILE A 53 -11.07 4.94 0.77
N TYR A 54 -9.77 5.26 0.79
CA TYR A 54 -9.11 5.90 -0.33
C TYR A 54 -9.14 5.02 -1.59
N SER A 55 -9.03 3.70 -1.44
CA SER A 55 -9.13 2.76 -2.56
C SER A 55 -10.49 2.81 -3.27
N VAL A 56 -11.58 3.02 -2.52
CA VAL A 56 -12.93 3.16 -3.07
C VAL A 56 -13.05 4.46 -3.85
N ILE A 57 -12.60 5.58 -3.26
CA ILE A 57 -12.64 6.91 -3.89
C ILE A 57 -11.82 6.93 -5.18
N THR A 58 -10.60 6.39 -5.14
CA THR A 58 -9.74 6.28 -6.33
C THR A 58 -10.35 5.33 -7.36
N GLY A 59 -11.01 4.24 -6.93
CA GLY A 59 -11.70 3.31 -7.81
C GLY A 59 -12.83 3.92 -8.64
N GLU A 60 -13.40 5.05 -8.21
CA GLU A 60 -14.42 5.78 -8.98
C GLU A 60 -13.87 6.42 -10.26
N THR A 61 -12.60 6.83 -10.25
CA THR A 61 -11.93 7.50 -11.40
C THR A 61 -10.89 6.62 -12.08
N ALA A 62 -10.26 5.70 -11.33
CA ALA A 62 -9.19 4.81 -11.77
C ALA A 62 -9.38 3.41 -11.13
N PRO A 63 -10.16 2.51 -11.76
CA PRO A 63 -10.51 1.22 -11.17
C PRO A 63 -9.30 0.32 -10.88
N ASP A 64 -8.28 0.33 -11.76
CA ASP A 64 -7.06 -0.46 -11.55
C ASP A 64 -6.25 0.03 -10.34
N GLU A 65 -6.16 1.34 -10.13
CA GLU A 65 -5.49 1.94 -8.97
C GLU A 65 -6.26 1.66 -7.68
N GLY A 66 -7.59 1.74 -7.73
CA GLY A 66 -8.45 1.37 -6.61
C GLY A 66 -8.23 -0.09 -6.17
N LEU A 67 -8.10 -1.03 -7.11
CA LEU A 67 -7.80 -2.43 -6.79
C LEU A 67 -6.42 -2.61 -6.14
N ILE A 68 -5.40 -1.88 -6.61
CA ILE A 68 -4.05 -1.92 -6.02
C ILE A 68 -4.07 -1.40 -4.58
N LEU A 69 -4.74 -0.27 -4.35
CA LEU A 69 -4.89 0.33 -3.02
C LEU A 69 -5.67 -0.59 -2.07
N ALA A 70 -6.74 -1.23 -2.55
CA ALA A 70 -7.50 -2.22 -1.78
C ALA A 70 -6.64 -3.44 -1.42
N CYS A 71 -5.76 -3.87 -2.34
CA CYS A 71 -4.81 -4.95 -2.08
C CYS A 71 -3.83 -4.57 -0.96
N TRP A 72 -3.29 -3.35 -0.97
CA TRP A 72 -2.43 -2.85 0.10
C TRP A 72 -3.17 -2.72 1.44
N ALA A 73 -4.42 -2.24 1.44
CA ALA A 73 -5.26 -2.18 2.64
C ALA A 73 -5.44 -3.58 3.27
N GLY A 74 -5.63 -4.60 2.43
CA GLY A 74 -5.68 -6.00 2.84
C GLY A 74 -4.36 -6.51 3.44
N ILE A 75 -3.22 -6.19 2.81
CA ILE A 75 -1.88 -6.57 3.32
C ILE A 75 -1.60 -5.95 4.69
N LEU A 76 -1.95 -4.67 4.88
CA LEU A 76 -1.80 -3.99 6.18
C LEU A 76 -2.66 -4.65 7.24
N ARG A 77 -3.90 -5.00 6.90
CA ARG A 77 -4.82 -5.67 7.82
C ARG A 77 -4.29 -7.04 8.23
N ASP A 78 -3.78 -7.83 7.27
CA ASP A 78 -3.13 -9.12 7.57
C ASP A 78 -1.91 -8.93 8.49
N ALA A 79 -1.09 -7.91 8.24
CA ALA A 79 0.06 -7.58 9.09
C ALA A 79 -0.35 -7.16 10.52
N ALA A 80 -1.44 -6.39 10.66
CA ALA A 80 -2.01 -6.03 11.96
C ALA A 80 -2.50 -7.27 12.74
N GLN A 81 -3.21 -8.17 12.06
CA GLN A 81 -3.70 -9.41 12.66
C GLN A 81 -2.55 -10.33 13.09
N LYS A 82 -1.53 -10.52 12.25
CA LYS A 82 -0.34 -11.30 12.58
C LYS A 82 0.44 -10.75 13.78
N LYS A 83 0.50 -9.42 13.93
CA LYS A 83 1.05 -8.78 15.12
C LYS A 83 0.20 -9.06 16.37
N ALA A 84 -1.12 -8.94 16.26
CA ALA A 84 -2.03 -9.20 17.36
C ALA A 84 -2.05 -10.68 17.80
N GLU A 85 -1.82 -11.63 16.89
CA GLU A 85 -1.62 -13.04 17.24
C GLU A 85 -0.31 -13.24 18.01
N LYS A 86 0.79 -12.62 17.56
CA LYS A 86 2.09 -12.73 18.23
C LYS A 86 2.08 -12.16 19.66
N ASP A 87 1.38 -11.07 19.91
CA ASP A 87 1.28 -10.47 21.26
C ASP A 87 0.35 -11.26 22.20
N ARG A 88 -0.42 -12.23 21.69
CA ARG A 88 -1.37 -13.05 22.46
C ARG A 88 -0.84 -14.43 22.85
N GLU A 89 0.39 -14.80 22.46
CA GLU A 89 1.06 -16.01 22.93
C GLU A 89 1.78 -15.70 24.26
N PRO A 90 1.27 -16.16 25.43
CA PRO A 90 1.98 -16.01 26.68
C PRO A 90 3.10 -17.06 26.78
N GLU A 91 4.32 -16.60 27.13
CA GLU A 91 5.43 -17.46 27.58
C GLU A 91 5.09 -18.15 28.93
#